data_AF-A0A916F7S4-F1
#
_entry.id   AF-A0A916F7S4-F1
#
_cell.length_a   1.000
_cell.length_b   1.000
_cell.length_c   1.000
_cell.angle_alpha   90.00
_cell.angle_beta   90.00
_cell.angle_gamma   90.00
#
_symmetry.space_group_name_H-M   'P 1'
#
loop_
_entity.id
_entity.type
_entity.pdbx_description
1 polymer ?
#
loop_
_entity_poly.entity_id
_entity_poly.type
_entity_poly.pdbx_seq_one_letter_code
_entity_poly.pdbx_strand_id
1 'polypeptide(L)'
;MDAERFRLGSGRQRPAYKPQNIKCDGCGAGLTVKDEQSQMVVCEYCGSQLDVSQTEQTVLGKGMANKPYFPLELGDSFHHKATRFEVISRMAYIEDNDISEMTKEYLLYNPRRGTMWLAEYGGHYSISYPAHVMPRKDPFAAGRGDVIKTHDGVQWVTEGKGTYELHYVDGALPWVAKIGDRVQYAEFAEKSGSARRYEAQRIGNQIEYGLGRAMPLESVRRATRKPELGTETATKPIEDTAKKRKGYLQIMAIALVAAFINGLLSYICYRSGTVVLIQSFVPQELTKGVMTEPFRVVGNGKITKISVTAHLDNAWMSLETAIVRGDGMAVHMYEDNIEYYHGRSGGENWSEGSRSGSLLVKIPDPGLYRLFVQAVSANGNASRATRALHGLRVEVRDRALSGGKFAFAGGLCLAIFILTAFLFAKWKEDDEE
;
A
#
# COMPACT_ATOMS: atom_id res chain seq x y z
N MET A 1 -3.08 35.40 32.59
CA MET A 1 -4.39 35.51 33.26
C MET A 1 -5.49 34.67 32.59
N ASP A 2 -5.18 33.72 31.69
CA ASP A 2 -6.22 32.97 30.94
C ASP A 2 -6.45 31.51 31.40
N ALA A 3 -5.73 31.04 32.42
CA ALA A 3 -5.89 29.67 32.94
C ALA A 3 -7.18 29.46 33.77
N GLU A 4 -7.89 30.53 34.15
CA GLU A 4 -9.09 30.47 34.99
C GLU A 4 -10.42 30.53 34.24
N ARG A 5 -10.45 30.92 32.95
CA ARG A 5 -11.73 31.10 32.24
C ARG A 5 -12.37 29.81 31.73
N PHE A 6 -11.60 28.74 31.55
CA PHE A 6 -12.11 27.48 31.00
C PHE A 6 -11.53 26.27 31.75
N ARG A 7 -11.92 26.09 33.01
CA ARG A 7 -11.71 24.79 33.69
C ARG A 7 -12.54 23.72 32.96
N LEU A 8 -11.87 22.94 32.09
CA LEU A 8 -12.36 21.67 31.55
C LEU A 8 -12.62 20.71 32.73
N GLY A 9 -13.83 20.76 33.28
CA GLY A 9 -14.22 20.00 34.47
C GLY A 9 -15.29 20.67 35.32
N SER A 10 -15.54 21.97 35.13
CA SER A 10 -16.60 22.72 35.83
C SER A 10 -17.56 23.43 34.87
N GLY A 11 -17.84 22.80 33.71
CA GLY A 11 -18.91 23.27 32.84
C GLY A 11 -20.25 23.19 33.59
N ARG A 12 -21.07 24.23 33.47
CA ARG A 12 -22.46 24.22 33.98
C ARG A 12 -23.13 22.96 33.41
N GLN A 13 -23.57 22.04 34.26
CA GLN A 13 -24.26 20.85 33.77
C GLN A 13 -25.45 21.32 32.93
N ARG A 14 -25.50 20.91 31.65
CA ARG A 14 -26.66 21.16 30.80
C ARG A 14 -27.87 20.56 31.55
N PRO A 15 -28.87 21.36 31.94
CA PRO A 15 -30.07 20.80 32.54
C PRO A 15 -30.64 19.78 31.55
N ALA A 16 -31.10 18.64 32.06
CA ALA A 16 -31.66 17.62 31.19
C ALA A 16 -32.85 18.24 30.44
N TYR A 17 -32.84 18.12 29.12
CA TYR A 17 -33.99 18.51 28.32
C TYR A 17 -35.22 17.73 28.79
N LYS A 18 -36.35 18.43 28.89
CA LYS A 18 -37.64 17.81 29.20
C LYS A 18 -38.30 17.44 27.87
N PRO A 19 -38.53 16.14 27.60
CA PRO A 19 -39.22 15.71 26.39
C PRO A 19 -40.54 16.44 26.20
N GLN A 20 -40.83 16.87 24.97
CA GLN A 20 -42.09 17.51 24.62
C GLN A 20 -43.06 16.48 24.07
N ASN A 21 -44.33 16.57 24.46
CA ASN A 21 -45.38 15.74 23.89
C ASN A 21 -46.12 16.54 22.83
N ILE A 22 -46.27 15.93 21.65
CA ILE A 22 -46.93 16.51 20.50
C ILE A 22 -48.02 15.59 19.95
N LYS A 23 -48.90 16.09 19.09
CA LYS A 23 -49.87 15.28 18.35
C LYS A 23 -49.46 15.21 16.88
N CYS A 24 -49.54 14.02 16.28
CA CYS A 24 -49.27 13.83 14.87
C CYS A 24 -50.39 14.42 14.02
N ASP A 25 -50.08 15.38 13.15
CA ASP A 25 -51.07 15.98 12.25
C ASP A 25 -51.62 15.02 11.18
N GLY A 26 -50.96 13.88 10.96
CA GLY A 26 -51.42 12.86 10.01
C GLY A 26 -52.48 11.90 10.56
N CYS A 27 -52.49 11.61 11.87
CA CYS A 27 -53.43 10.63 12.47
C CYS A 27 -53.94 10.97 13.88
N GLY A 28 -53.46 12.06 14.49
CA GLY A 28 -53.83 12.49 15.84
C GLY A 28 -53.13 11.77 17.00
N ALA A 29 -52.24 10.80 16.72
CA ALA A 29 -51.53 10.07 17.77
C ALA A 29 -50.59 10.96 18.59
N GLY A 30 -50.43 10.67 19.88
CA GLY A 30 -49.47 11.35 20.74
C GLY A 30 -48.04 10.86 20.52
N LEU A 31 -47.10 11.77 20.27
CA LEU A 31 -45.68 11.49 20.08
C LEU A 31 -44.85 12.24 21.13
N THR A 32 -43.67 11.70 21.48
CA THR A 32 -42.76 12.35 22.44
C THR A 32 -41.45 12.70 21.74
N VAL A 33 -41.14 14.00 21.67
CA VAL A 33 -39.89 14.55 21.15
C VAL A 33 -38.86 14.55 22.29
N LYS A 34 -37.90 13.61 22.24
CA LYS A 34 -36.95 13.34 23.34
C LYS A 34 -35.68 14.20 23.31
N ASP A 35 -35.32 14.72 22.14
CA ASP A 35 -34.17 15.58 21.94
C ASP A 35 -34.63 16.99 21.55
N GLU A 36 -34.01 18.00 22.13
CA GLU A 36 -34.32 19.41 21.83
C GLU A 36 -33.81 19.84 20.46
N GLN A 37 -32.89 19.07 19.88
CA GLN A 37 -32.36 19.31 18.56
C GLN A 37 -33.20 18.66 17.46
N SER A 38 -34.19 17.82 17.81
CA SER A 38 -35.04 17.15 16.81
C SER A 38 -35.75 18.16 15.91
N GLN A 39 -35.50 18.05 14.60
CA GLN A 39 -36.21 18.81 13.56
C GLN A 39 -37.21 17.92 12.81
N MET A 40 -37.01 16.60 12.82
CA MET A 40 -37.92 15.65 12.17
C MET A 40 -38.32 14.56 13.15
N VAL A 41 -39.59 14.16 13.12
CA VAL A 41 -40.13 13.00 13.85
C VAL A 41 -41.02 12.19 12.93
N VAL A 42 -40.78 10.88 12.84
CA VAL A 42 -41.65 9.95 12.10
C VAL A 42 -42.64 9.30 13.06
N CYS A 43 -43.93 9.46 12.77
CA CYS A 43 -45.01 8.89 13.58
C CYS A 43 -44.99 7.36 13.52
N GLU A 44 -44.76 6.71 14.66
CA GLU A 44 -44.72 5.25 14.79
C GLU A 44 -46.05 4.56 14.43
N TYR A 45 -47.17 5.30 14.50
CA TYR A 45 -48.51 4.76 14.26
C TYR A 45 -48.95 4.80 12.79
N CYS A 46 -48.65 5.89 12.08
CA CYS A 46 -49.15 6.09 10.72
C CYS A 46 -48.05 6.34 9.67
N GLY A 47 -46.78 6.35 10.10
CA GLY A 47 -45.61 6.56 9.25
C GLY A 47 -45.45 7.99 8.73
N SER A 48 -46.26 8.95 9.20
CA SER A 48 -46.14 10.35 8.73
C SER A 48 -44.83 10.96 9.22
N GLN A 49 -44.08 11.56 8.29
CA GLN A 49 -42.87 12.32 8.55
C GLN A 49 -43.27 13.75 8.91
N LEU A 50 -42.91 14.20 10.11
CA LEU A 50 -43.30 15.50 10.64
C LEU A 50 -42.05 16.38 10.77
N ASP A 51 -42.11 17.58 10.18
CA ASP A 51 -41.21 18.67 10.53
C ASP A 51 -41.68 19.29 11.86
N VAL A 52 -40.80 19.26 12.86
CA VAL A 52 -41.02 19.79 14.21
C VAL A 52 -40.03 20.92 14.54
N SER A 53 -39.33 21.46 13.53
CA SER A 53 -38.38 22.57 13.68
C SER A 53 -39.05 23.90 14.04
N GLN A 54 -40.36 24.02 13.78
CA GLN A 54 -41.18 25.19 14.07
C GLN A 54 -42.25 24.88 15.13
N THR A 55 -42.91 25.92 15.63
CA THR A 55 -44.01 25.80 16.60
C THR A 55 -45.21 25.04 16.05
N GLU A 56 -45.48 25.16 14.75
CA GLU A 56 -46.51 24.40 14.04
C GLU A 56 -45.85 23.26 13.26
N GLN A 57 -46.47 22.09 13.30
CA GLN A 57 -45.94 20.91 12.62
C GLN A 57 -46.36 20.91 11.16
N THR A 58 -45.48 20.38 10.32
CA THR A 58 -45.80 20.17 8.91
C THR A 58 -45.61 18.71 8.56
N VAL A 59 -46.63 18.09 7.98
CA VAL A 59 -46.53 16.74 7.43
C VAL A 59 -45.78 16.82 6.10
N LEU A 60 -44.57 16.25 6.06
CA LEU A 60 -43.70 16.23 4.87
C LEU A 60 -44.06 15.10 3.91
N GLY A 61 -44.70 14.04 4.42
CA GLY A 61 -45.06 12.85 3.66
C GLY A 61 -45.29 11.65 4.58
N LYS A 62 -45.40 10.46 3.98
CA LYS A 62 -45.40 9.18 4.70
C LYS A 62 -44.19 8.36 4.29
N GLY A 63 -43.56 7.69 5.25
CA GLY A 63 -42.45 6.77 5.01
C GLY A 63 -42.85 5.59 4.11
N MET A 64 -41.85 4.85 3.63
CA MET A 64 -42.07 3.67 2.79
C MET A 64 -42.93 2.61 3.48
N ALA A 65 -43.82 1.97 2.71
CA ALA A 65 -44.67 0.88 3.20
C ALA A 65 -43.87 -0.36 3.62
N ASN A 66 -42.76 -0.64 2.92
CA ASN A 66 -41.87 -1.77 3.21
C ASN A 66 -40.69 -1.29 4.05
N LYS A 67 -40.74 -1.56 5.36
CA LYS A 67 -39.68 -1.26 6.31
C LYS A 67 -38.55 -2.30 6.19
N PRO A 68 -37.29 -1.90 6.00
CA PRO A 68 -36.14 -2.80 6.11
C PRO A 68 -36.06 -3.44 7.49
N TYR A 69 -35.47 -4.63 7.59
CA TYR A 69 -35.26 -5.24 8.89
C TYR A 69 -34.18 -4.48 9.68
N PHE A 70 -34.53 -4.02 10.88
CA PHE A 70 -33.58 -3.44 11.83
C PHE A 70 -33.51 -4.32 13.09
N PRO A 71 -32.34 -4.86 13.46
CA PRO A 71 -32.22 -5.67 14.67
C PRO A 71 -32.36 -4.86 15.98
N LEU A 72 -32.15 -3.54 15.92
CA LEU A 72 -32.47 -2.61 17.00
C LEU A 72 -33.72 -1.80 16.68
N GLU A 73 -34.59 -1.67 17.68
CA GLU A 73 -35.84 -0.93 17.60
C GLU A 73 -35.70 0.45 18.26
N LEU A 74 -36.58 1.38 17.87
CA LEU A 74 -36.70 2.67 18.56
C LEU A 74 -37.02 2.42 20.04
N GLY A 75 -36.34 3.16 20.92
CA GLY A 75 -36.44 2.98 22.37
C GLY A 75 -35.48 1.96 22.97
N ASP A 76 -34.79 1.14 22.16
CA ASP A 76 -33.79 0.20 22.66
C ASP A 76 -32.67 0.94 23.41
N SER A 77 -32.16 0.29 24.46
CA SER A 77 -31.10 0.87 25.29
C SER A 77 -29.73 0.46 24.79
N PHE A 78 -28.79 1.41 24.68
CA PHE A 78 -27.40 1.15 24.33
C PHE A 78 -26.46 1.65 25.43
N HIS A 79 -25.64 0.77 26.00
CA HIS A 79 -24.73 1.10 27.11
C HIS A 79 -23.30 1.31 26.61
N HIS A 80 -22.77 2.53 26.78
CA HIS A 80 -21.41 2.88 26.42
C HIS A 80 -20.71 3.63 27.57
N LYS A 81 -19.53 3.16 28.02
CA LYS A 81 -18.71 3.80 29.08
C LYS A 81 -19.54 4.29 30.29
N ALA A 82 -20.30 3.38 30.90
CA ALA A 82 -21.21 3.62 32.03
C ALA A 82 -22.39 4.58 31.78
N THR A 83 -22.63 4.98 30.52
CA THR A 83 -23.78 5.81 30.13
C THR A 83 -24.78 4.98 29.33
N ARG A 84 -26.07 5.10 29.65
CA ARG A 84 -27.17 4.54 28.85
C ARG A 84 -27.65 5.57 27.84
N PHE A 85 -27.66 5.18 26.58
CA PHE A 85 -28.28 5.89 25.46
C PHE A 85 -29.54 5.15 25.04
N GLU A 86 -30.39 5.83 24.29
CA GLU A 86 -31.60 5.28 23.70
C GLU A 86 -31.53 5.43 22.18
N VAL A 87 -31.95 4.41 21.43
CA VAL A 87 -32.13 4.51 19.97
C VAL A 87 -33.32 5.42 19.71
N ILE A 88 -33.08 6.60 19.14
CA ILE A 88 -34.14 7.58 18.83
C ILE A 88 -34.43 7.69 17.34
N SER A 89 -33.55 7.23 16.46
CA SER A 89 -33.80 7.16 15.01
C SER A 89 -33.06 6.00 14.38
N ARG A 90 -33.58 5.53 13.24
CA ARG A 90 -32.95 4.54 12.37
C ARG A 90 -32.98 5.02 10.94
N MET A 91 -31.88 4.77 10.24
CA MET A 91 -31.72 5.07 8.83
C MET A 91 -31.16 3.85 8.11
N ALA A 92 -31.57 3.65 6.86
CA ALA A 92 -30.91 2.71 5.97
C ALA A 92 -30.43 3.45 4.73
N TYR A 93 -29.17 3.25 4.40
CA TYR A 93 -28.52 3.73 3.20
C TYR A 93 -28.23 2.55 2.27
N ILE A 94 -28.28 2.80 0.97
CA ILE A 94 -27.84 1.87 -0.07
C ILE A 94 -26.78 2.53 -0.95
N GLU A 95 -25.87 1.73 -1.50
CA GLU A 95 -24.89 2.16 -2.49
C GLU A 95 -25.24 1.56 -3.85
N ASP A 96 -25.04 2.31 -4.93
CA ASP A 96 -25.22 1.87 -6.33
C ASP A 96 -26.57 1.17 -6.65
N ASN A 97 -27.63 1.56 -5.95
CA ASN A 97 -28.96 0.93 -6.00
C ASN A 97 -28.98 -0.56 -5.63
N ASP A 98 -27.96 -1.04 -4.91
CA ASP A 98 -27.87 -2.40 -4.41
C ASP A 98 -28.36 -2.48 -2.95
N ILE A 99 -29.51 -3.12 -2.76
CA ILE A 99 -30.12 -3.35 -1.44
C ILE A 99 -29.30 -4.35 -0.62
N SER A 100 -28.45 -5.18 -1.24
CA SER A 100 -27.58 -6.11 -0.53
C SER A 100 -26.41 -5.42 0.18
N GLU A 101 -26.06 -4.20 -0.25
CA GLU A 101 -25.01 -3.34 0.32
C GLU A 101 -25.58 -2.33 1.34
N MET A 102 -26.69 -2.68 1.99
CA MET A 102 -27.38 -1.78 2.89
C MET A 102 -26.60 -1.52 4.18
N THR A 103 -26.34 -0.24 4.45
CA THR A 103 -25.81 0.23 5.74
C THR A 103 -26.96 0.74 6.62
N LYS A 104 -27.04 0.25 7.86
CA LYS A 104 -28.04 0.70 8.84
C LYS A 104 -27.38 1.60 9.88
N GLU A 105 -27.92 2.79 10.07
CA GLU A 105 -27.45 3.73 11.08
C GLU A 105 -28.50 3.95 12.16
N TYR A 106 -28.04 4.08 13.40
CA TYR A 106 -28.86 4.32 14.58
C TYR A 106 -28.39 5.57 15.29
N LEU A 107 -29.30 6.53 15.47
CA LEU A 107 -29.04 7.70 16.31
C LEU A 107 -29.28 7.32 17.78
N LEU A 108 -28.23 7.37 18.57
CA LEU A 108 -28.26 7.09 19.99
C LEU A 108 -28.24 8.40 20.78
N TYR A 109 -29.19 8.58 21.70
CA TYR A 109 -29.33 9.83 22.46
C TYR A 109 -29.26 9.61 23.97
N ASN A 110 -28.62 10.56 24.65
CA ASN A 110 -28.67 10.71 26.10
C ASN A 110 -28.84 12.20 26.46
N PRO A 111 -29.77 12.54 27.36
CA PRO A 111 -30.12 13.93 27.69
C PRO A 111 -28.98 14.74 28.35
N ARG A 112 -27.91 14.09 28.82
CA ARG A 112 -26.74 14.75 29.42
C ARG A 112 -25.47 14.63 28.57
N ARG A 113 -25.40 13.63 27.70
CA ARG A 113 -24.19 13.32 26.90
C ARG A 113 -24.35 13.64 25.43
N GLY A 114 -25.55 14.01 24.97
CA GLY A 114 -25.84 14.29 23.57
C GLY A 114 -26.04 13.03 22.75
N THR A 115 -25.69 13.10 21.47
CA THR A 115 -25.90 12.05 20.49
C THR A 115 -24.60 11.31 20.11
N MET A 116 -24.75 10.10 19.60
CA MET A 116 -23.71 9.35 18.88
C MET A 116 -24.37 8.44 17.85
N TRP A 117 -23.57 7.94 16.91
CA TRP A 117 -24.04 7.02 15.88
C TRP A 117 -23.53 5.62 16.15
N LEU A 118 -24.39 4.63 15.89
CA LEU A 118 -24.02 3.24 15.72
C LEU A 118 -24.35 2.86 14.28
N ALA A 119 -23.37 2.41 13.51
CA ALA A 119 -23.58 1.92 12.16
C ALA A 119 -23.42 0.39 12.12
N GLU A 120 -24.17 -0.26 11.26
CA GLU A 120 -24.13 -1.69 10.96
C GLU A 120 -24.04 -1.89 9.45
N TYR A 121 -23.00 -2.60 9.01
CA TYR A 121 -22.82 -2.98 7.62
C TYR A 121 -22.27 -4.40 7.54
N GLY A 122 -22.98 -5.29 6.84
CA GLY A 122 -22.56 -6.68 6.65
C GLY A 122 -22.34 -7.48 7.95
N GLY A 123 -23.03 -7.12 9.04
CA GLY A 123 -22.86 -7.69 10.37
C GLY A 123 -21.73 -7.08 11.21
N HIS A 124 -20.99 -6.10 10.68
CA HIS A 124 -19.98 -5.34 11.42
C HIS A 124 -20.57 -4.07 11.98
N TYR A 125 -20.09 -3.69 13.16
CA TYR A 125 -20.60 -2.51 13.85
C TYR A 125 -19.49 -1.50 14.08
N SER A 126 -19.81 -0.23 13.97
CA SER A 126 -18.94 0.88 14.35
C SER A 126 -19.74 1.88 15.18
N ILE A 127 -19.02 2.62 16.03
CA ILE A 127 -19.60 3.71 16.81
C ILE A 127 -18.84 4.98 16.51
N SER A 128 -19.55 6.09 16.26
CA SER A 128 -18.94 7.38 15.95
C SER A 128 -19.58 8.52 16.73
N TYR A 129 -18.81 9.58 16.90
CA TYR A 129 -19.17 10.80 17.63
C TYR A 129 -18.81 12.00 16.77
N PRO A 130 -19.59 13.09 16.84
CA PRO A 130 -19.23 14.34 16.17
C PRO A 130 -17.80 14.78 16.55
N ALA A 131 -17.01 15.07 15.54
CA ALA A 131 -15.64 15.54 15.66
C ALA A 131 -15.53 16.97 15.13
N HIS A 132 -14.74 17.79 15.82
CA HIS A 132 -14.47 19.18 15.43
C HIS A 132 -13.04 19.37 14.94
N VAL A 133 -12.41 18.29 14.47
CA VAL A 133 -11.05 18.32 13.91
C VAL A 133 -11.17 18.13 12.40
N MET A 134 -10.64 19.09 11.65
CA MET A 134 -10.68 19.05 10.19
C MET A 134 -9.45 18.33 9.61
N PRO A 135 -9.58 17.72 8.41
CA PRO A 135 -8.44 17.22 7.66
C PRO A 135 -7.69 18.39 6.99
N ARG A 136 -6.37 18.26 6.82
CA ARG A 136 -5.52 19.28 6.16
C ARG A 136 -5.63 19.28 4.64
N LYS A 137 -6.27 18.27 4.08
CA LYS A 137 -6.52 18.08 2.64
C LYS A 137 -7.98 17.66 2.48
N ASP A 138 -8.51 17.81 1.26
CA ASP A 138 -9.84 17.32 0.94
C ASP A 138 -9.93 15.80 1.21
N PRO A 139 -10.77 15.36 2.17
CA PRO A 139 -10.88 13.95 2.50
C PRO A 139 -11.52 13.14 1.37
N PHE A 140 -12.33 13.76 0.52
CA PHE A 140 -13.05 13.08 -0.57
C PHE A 140 -12.18 12.84 -1.81
N ALA A 141 -11.01 13.49 -1.89
CA ALA A 141 -10.05 13.32 -2.98
C ALA A 141 -9.04 12.19 -2.71
N ALA A 142 -8.97 11.64 -1.49
CA ALA A 142 -8.02 10.59 -1.14
C ALA A 142 -8.49 9.24 -1.69
N GLY A 143 -7.59 8.49 -2.34
CA GLY A 143 -7.86 7.11 -2.75
C GLY A 143 -7.58 6.12 -1.62
N ARG A 144 -8.00 4.87 -1.80
CA ARG A 144 -7.74 3.79 -0.85
C ARG A 144 -6.26 3.71 -0.47
N GLY A 145 -5.96 3.54 0.82
CA GLY A 145 -4.58 3.42 1.31
C GLY A 145 -3.76 4.73 1.29
N ASP A 146 -4.32 5.85 0.81
CA ASP A 146 -3.69 7.16 0.97
C ASP A 146 -3.65 7.58 2.44
N VAL A 147 -2.71 8.47 2.76
CA VAL A 147 -2.57 9.01 4.11
C VAL A 147 -2.98 10.47 4.13
N ILE A 148 -4.02 10.78 4.89
CA ILE A 148 -4.39 12.14 5.23
C ILE A 148 -3.92 12.47 6.66
N LYS A 149 -3.88 13.77 6.96
CA LYS A 149 -3.49 14.27 8.28
C LYS A 149 -4.51 15.29 8.75
N THR A 150 -4.95 15.18 9.99
CA THR A 150 -5.83 16.15 10.64
C THR A 150 -5.05 17.30 11.31
N HIS A 151 -5.74 18.37 11.67
CA HIS A 151 -5.09 19.55 12.27
C HIS A 151 -4.43 19.26 13.63
N ASP A 152 -4.95 18.31 14.41
CA ASP A 152 -4.36 17.78 15.66
C ASP A 152 -3.10 16.92 15.45
N GLY A 153 -2.74 16.62 14.20
CA GLY A 153 -1.52 15.91 13.85
C GLY A 153 -1.68 14.40 13.63
N VAL A 154 -2.86 13.83 13.87
CA VAL A 154 -3.12 12.41 13.67
C VAL A 154 -3.09 12.07 12.16
N GLN A 155 -2.54 10.90 11.84
CA GLN A 155 -2.48 10.38 10.48
C GLN A 155 -3.50 9.27 10.29
N TRP A 156 -4.26 9.35 9.20
CA TRP A 156 -5.33 8.43 8.88
C TRP A 156 -5.09 7.81 7.52
N VAL A 157 -5.36 6.52 7.39
CA VAL A 157 -5.27 5.76 6.14
C VAL A 157 -6.69 5.64 5.58
N THR A 158 -6.93 6.11 4.36
CA THR A 158 -8.23 6.00 3.69
C THR A 158 -8.62 4.54 3.53
N GLU A 159 -9.81 4.18 3.97
CA GLU A 159 -10.36 2.82 3.87
C GLU A 159 -11.25 2.64 2.66
N GLY A 160 -12.11 3.63 2.41
CA GLY A 160 -13.05 3.67 1.31
C GLY A 160 -13.72 5.04 1.23
N LYS A 161 -14.35 5.30 0.09
CA LYS A 161 -15.16 6.49 -0.17
C LYS A 161 -16.24 6.11 -1.16
N GLY A 162 -17.34 6.85 -1.15
CA GLY A 162 -18.42 6.59 -2.07
C GLY A 162 -19.55 7.60 -1.91
N THR A 163 -20.73 7.23 -2.39
CA THR A 163 -21.94 8.01 -2.19
C THR A 163 -23.09 7.04 -1.89
N TYR A 164 -23.64 7.12 -0.69
CA TYR A 164 -24.84 6.38 -0.35
C TYR A 164 -26.09 7.23 -0.56
N GLU A 165 -27.21 6.56 -0.80
CA GLU A 165 -28.54 7.15 -0.92
C GLU A 165 -29.43 6.72 0.25
N LEU A 166 -30.11 7.67 0.89
CA LEU A 166 -31.03 7.39 1.99
C LEU A 166 -32.25 6.65 1.49
N HIS A 167 -32.36 5.36 1.84
CA HIS A 167 -33.43 4.48 1.40
C HIS A 167 -34.55 4.35 2.44
N TYR A 168 -34.26 4.53 3.72
CA TYR A 168 -35.29 4.47 4.77
C TYR A 168 -34.92 5.35 5.96
N VAL A 169 -35.94 5.94 6.61
CA VAL A 169 -35.78 6.70 7.86
C VAL A 169 -37.01 6.56 8.76
N ASP A 170 -36.78 6.35 10.05
CA ASP A 170 -37.78 6.51 11.10
C ASP A 170 -37.21 7.06 12.43
N GLY A 171 -38.10 7.38 13.37
CA GLY A 171 -37.76 8.01 14.65
C GLY A 171 -37.54 9.52 14.54
N ALA A 172 -36.65 10.06 15.38
CA ALA A 172 -36.41 11.49 15.56
C ALA A 172 -34.97 11.89 15.17
N LEU A 173 -34.83 12.81 14.22
CA LEU A 173 -33.55 13.30 13.71
C LEU A 173 -33.34 14.79 13.98
N PRO A 174 -32.08 15.23 14.16
CA PRO A 174 -31.76 16.64 14.36
C PRO A 174 -31.77 17.50 13.09
N TRP A 175 -32.13 16.91 11.94
CA TRP A 175 -32.40 17.59 10.68
C TRP A 175 -33.61 16.95 9.99
N VAL A 176 -34.11 17.62 8.94
CA VAL A 176 -35.16 17.09 8.06
C VAL A 176 -34.54 16.23 6.96
N ALA A 177 -34.62 14.91 7.11
CA ALA A 177 -34.12 13.95 6.13
C ALA A 177 -35.17 13.67 5.04
N LYS A 178 -34.71 13.46 3.81
CA LYS A 178 -35.57 13.08 2.68
C LYS A 178 -35.08 11.79 2.06
N ILE A 179 -35.99 10.86 1.82
CA ILE A 179 -35.69 9.64 1.07
C ILE A 179 -35.16 10.04 -0.31
N GLY A 180 -34.04 9.43 -0.72
CA GLY A 180 -33.29 9.81 -1.92
C GLY A 180 -32.18 10.84 -1.67
N ASP A 181 -32.02 11.36 -0.44
CA ASP A 181 -30.89 12.22 -0.09
C ASP A 181 -29.57 11.46 -0.31
N ARG A 182 -28.62 12.11 -0.99
CA ARG A 182 -27.30 11.54 -1.28
C ARG A 182 -26.24 12.11 -0.37
N VAL A 183 -25.46 11.22 0.22
CA VAL A 183 -24.38 11.55 1.16
C VAL A 183 -23.07 11.03 0.59
N GLN A 184 -22.15 11.94 0.27
CA GLN A 184 -20.79 11.57 -0.10
C GLN A 184 -20.00 11.30 1.18
N TYR A 185 -19.25 10.20 1.21
CA TYR A 185 -18.50 9.79 2.39
C TYR A 185 -17.05 9.49 2.11
N ALA A 186 -16.23 9.57 3.15
CA ALA A 186 -14.87 9.05 3.18
C ALA A 186 -14.56 8.52 4.59
N GLU A 187 -14.08 7.28 4.66
CA GLU A 187 -13.75 6.59 5.90
C GLU A 187 -12.25 6.35 6.03
N PHE A 188 -11.75 6.39 7.26
CA PHE A 188 -10.32 6.28 7.52
C PHE A 188 -10.01 5.52 8.82
N ALA A 189 -8.96 4.68 8.76
CA ALA A 189 -8.35 4.03 9.91
C ALA A 189 -7.15 4.80 10.46
N GLU A 190 -6.96 4.82 11.77
CA GLU A 190 -5.77 5.46 12.35
C GLU A 190 -4.49 4.71 11.92
N LYS A 191 -3.54 5.42 11.31
CA LYS A 191 -2.30 4.83 10.76
C LYS A 191 -1.44 4.13 11.81
N SER A 192 -1.55 4.53 13.08
CA SER A 192 -0.82 3.93 14.20
C SER A 192 -1.20 2.47 14.45
N GLY A 193 -2.34 2.02 13.92
CA GLY A 193 -2.91 0.69 14.18
C GLY A 193 -3.81 0.65 15.41
N SER A 194 -4.25 1.81 15.91
CA SER A 194 -5.32 1.87 16.91
C SER A 194 -6.66 1.47 16.26
N ALA A 195 -7.63 1.03 17.06
CA ALA A 195 -8.99 0.75 16.58
C ALA A 195 -9.82 2.01 16.27
N ARG A 196 -9.22 3.20 16.29
CA ARG A 196 -9.92 4.47 16.03
C ARG A 196 -10.18 4.63 14.53
N ARG A 197 -11.34 5.19 14.25
CA ARG A 197 -11.81 5.57 12.93
C ARG A 197 -12.06 7.06 12.87
N TYR A 198 -11.93 7.61 11.68
CA TYR A 198 -12.30 8.98 11.34
C TYR A 198 -13.16 8.91 10.10
N GLU A 199 -14.20 9.73 10.04
CA GLU A 199 -15.13 9.77 8.92
C GLU A 199 -15.40 11.22 8.54
N ALA A 200 -15.66 11.43 7.25
CA ALA A 200 -16.12 12.69 6.71
C ALA A 200 -17.35 12.41 5.84
N GLN A 201 -18.44 13.13 6.08
CA GLN A 201 -19.67 13.04 5.31
C GLN A 201 -20.01 14.41 4.74
N ARG A 202 -20.44 14.46 3.48
CA ARG A 202 -20.86 15.69 2.80
C ARG A 202 -22.30 15.53 2.34
N ILE A 203 -23.15 16.44 2.81
CA ILE A 203 -24.57 16.53 2.46
C ILE A 203 -24.81 17.95 1.95
N GLY A 204 -25.09 18.07 0.64
CA GLY A 204 -25.13 19.37 -0.02
C GLY A 204 -23.81 20.16 0.18
N ASN A 205 -23.91 21.34 0.82
CA ASN A 205 -22.77 22.22 1.08
C ASN A 205 -22.18 22.08 2.49
N GLN A 206 -22.68 21.14 3.30
CA GLN A 206 -22.20 20.92 4.66
C GLN A 206 -21.32 19.67 4.72
N ILE A 207 -20.26 19.76 5.51
CA ILE A 207 -19.37 18.63 5.78
C ILE A 207 -19.37 18.39 7.28
N GLU A 208 -19.68 17.17 7.66
CA GLU A 208 -19.60 16.68 9.02
C GLU A 208 -18.41 15.74 9.17
N TYR A 209 -17.80 15.77 10.35
CA TYR A 209 -16.69 14.89 10.68
C TYR A 209 -17.06 14.08 11.90
N GLY A 210 -16.67 12.81 11.88
CA GLY A 210 -16.86 11.89 12.99
C GLY A 210 -15.55 11.27 13.43
N LEU A 211 -15.49 10.94 14.71
CA LEU A 211 -14.44 10.11 15.30
C LEU A 211 -15.11 8.89 15.91
N GLY A 212 -14.59 7.73 15.59
CA GLY A 212 -15.23 6.48 15.98
C GLY A 212 -14.26 5.36 16.28
N ARG A 213 -14.82 4.17 16.36
CA ARG A 213 -14.08 2.91 16.45
C ARG A 213 -14.95 1.76 15.98
N ALA A 214 -14.31 0.74 15.42
CA ALA A 214 -14.97 -0.54 15.19
C ALA A 214 -15.39 -1.18 16.54
N MET A 215 -16.54 -1.85 16.54
CA MET A 215 -17.10 -2.54 17.69
C MET A 215 -17.24 -4.04 17.39
N PRO A 216 -16.54 -4.91 18.14
CA PRO A 216 -16.78 -6.35 18.06
C PRO A 216 -18.25 -6.65 18.38
N LEU A 217 -18.85 -7.61 17.68
CA LEU A 217 -20.26 -8.00 17.86
C LEU A 217 -20.60 -8.29 19.33
N GLU A 218 -19.72 -8.98 20.05
CA GLU A 218 -19.92 -9.24 21.50
C GLU A 218 -19.98 -7.98 22.36
N SER A 219 -19.28 -6.92 21.97
CA SER A 219 -19.37 -5.62 22.64
C SER A 219 -20.72 -4.95 22.36
N VAL A 220 -21.26 -5.11 21.16
CA VAL A 220 -22.58 -4.59 20.77
C VAL A 220 -23.68 -5.35 21.51
N ARG A 221 -23.67 -6.70 21.49
CA ARG A 221 -24.58 -7.56 22.25
C ARG A 221 -24.66 -7.16 23.72
N ARG A 222 -23.50 -6.89 24.33
CA ARG A 222 -23.44 -6.43 25.73
C ARG A 222 -24.00 -5.02 25.92
N ALA A 223 -23.72 -4.10 24.98
CA ALA A 223 -24.19 -2.73 25.05
C ALA A 223 -25.73 -2.66 24.92
N THR A 224 -26.30 -3.47 24.04
CA THR A 224 -27.75 -3.53 23.75
C THR A 224 -28.52 -4.47 24.66
N ARG A 225 -27.81 -5.39 25.34
CA ARG A 225 -28.38 -6.54 26.08
C ARG A 225 -29.21 -7.48 25.21
N LYS A 226 -28.81 -7.62 23.95
CA LYS A 226 -29.44 -8.48 22.93
C LYS A 226 -28.43 -9.52 22.43
N PRO A 227 -28.31 -10.69 23.09
CA PRO A 227 -27.36 -11.74 22.69
C PRO A 227 -27.64 -12.33 21.29
N GLU A 228 -28.86 -12.17 20.77
CA GLU A 228 -29.32 -12.63 19.47
C GLU A 228 -28.84 -11.77 18.29
N LEU A 229 -28.23 -10.59 18.53
CA LEU A 229 -27.74 -9.74 17.45
C LEU A 229 -26.67 -10.43 16.61
N GLY A 230 -26.73 -10.30 15.28
CA GLY A 230 -25.70 -10.80 14.37
C GLY A 230 -25.55 -12.32 14.40
N THR A 231 -26.67 -13.06 14.55
CA THR A 231 -26.70 -14.52 14.31
C THR A 231 -26.55 -14.89 12.85
N GLU A 232 -26.72 -13.93 11.94
CA GLU A 232 -26.42 -14.07 10.52
C GLU A 232 -24.91 -13.99 10.29
N THR A 233 -24.39 -14.84 9.41
CA THR A 233 -22.95 -14.90 9.11
C THR A 233 -22.51 -13.57 8.50
N ALA A 234 -21.55 -12.89 9.12
CA ALA A 234 -20.98 -11.65 8.58
C ALA A 234 -20.49 -11.89 7.14
N THR A 235 -20.86 -11.00 6.22
CA THR A 235 -20.75 -11.22 4.77
C THR A 235 -19.31 -11.29 4.25
N LYS A 236 -18.35 -10.68 4.97
CA LYS A 236 -16.88 -10.85 4.89
C LYS A 236 -16.21 -10.07 6.03
N PRO A 237 -15.01 -10.42 6.52
CA PRO A 237 -14.27 -9.56 7.44
C PRO A 237 -13.95 -8.20 6.81
N ILE A 238 -14.20 -7.09 7.53
CA ILE A 238 -13.72 -5.77 7.10
C ILE A 238 -12.20 -5.76 7.09
N GLU A 239 -11.62 -5.31 5.98
CA GLU A 239 -10.17 -5.20 5.83
C GLU A 239 -9.58 -4.12 6.75
N ASP A 240 -8.49 -4.43 7.44
CA ASP A 240 -7.66 -3.42 8.09
C ASP A 240 -6.69 -2.81 7.06
N THR A 241 -7.17 -1.77 6.38
CA THR A 241 -6.45 -1.08 5.30
C THR A 241 -5.11 -0.51 5.78
N ALA A 242 -5.03 -0.03 7.02
CA ALA A 242 -3.78 0.47 7.60
C ALA A 242 -2.74 -0.64 7.76
N LYS A 243 -3.16 -1.81 8.26
CA LYS A 243 -2.29 -2.98 8.42
C LYS A 243 -1.88 -3.57 7.08
N LYS A 244 -2.80 -3.71 6.12
CA LYS A 244 -2.51 -4.24 4.78
C LYS A 244 -1.54 -3.33 4.03
N ARG A 245 -1.76 -2.01 4.03
CA ARG A 245 -0.81 -1.00 3.52
C ARG A 245 0.59 -1.16 4.13
N LYS A 246 0.67 -1.31 5.46
CA LYS A 246 1.95 -1.50 6.16
C LYS A 246 2.66 -2.78 5.69
N GLY A 247 1.92 -3.87 5.49
CA GLY A 247 2.45 -5.14 4.97
C GLY A 247 3.10 -5.00 3.60
N TYR A 248 2.40 -4.38 2.63
CA TYR A 248 2.97 -4.11 1.31
C TYR A 248 4.27 -3.31 1.38
N LEU A 249 4.26 -2.20 2.14
CA LEU A 249 5.45 -1.36 2.30
C LEU A 249 6.61 -2.07 2.99
N GLN A 250 6.34 -2.95 3.95
CA GLN A 250 7.36 -3.76 4.61
C GLN A 250 8.01 -4.75 3.64
N ILE A 251 7.21 -5.47 2.86
CA ILE A 251 7.72 -6.43 1.86
C ILE A 251 8.56 -5.70 0.81
N MET A 252 8.08 -4.57 0.30
CA MET A 252 8.83 -3.73 -0.64
C MET A 252 10.16 -3.25 -0.03
N ALA A 253 10.15 -2.74 1.20
CA ALA A 253 11.37 -2.29 1.86
C ALA A 253 12.38 -3.42 2.07
N ILE A 254 11.92 -4.60 2.54
CA ILE A 254 12.76 -5.79 2.72
C ILE A 254 13.34 -6.24 1.37
N ALA A 255 12.53 -6.30 0.32
CA ALA A 255 12.96 -6.69 -1.02
C ALA A 255 14.03 -5.72 -1.57
N LEU A 256 13.84 -4.41 -1.38
CA LEU A 256 14.80 -3.40 -1.84
C LEU A 256 16.12 -3.46 -1.06
N VAL A 257 16.06 -3.60 0.27
CA VAL A 257 17.26 -3.77 1.11
C VAL A 257 18.00 -5.06 0.74
N ALA A 258 17.28 -6.16 0.54
CA ALA A 258 17.87 -7.43 0.12
C ALA A 258 18.51 -7.32 -1.27
N ALA A 259 17.86 -6.65 -2.23
CA ALA A 259 18.43 -6.37 -3.54
C ALA A 259 19.72 -5.55 -3.44
N PHE A 260 19.73 -4.51 -2.61
CA PHE A 260 20.91 -3.69 -2.37
C PHE A 260 22.07 -4.48 -1.76
N ILE A 261 21.82 -5.28 -0.72
CA ILE A 261 22.84 -6.12 -0.09
C ILE A 261 23.42 -7.12 -1.10
N ASN A 262 22.56 -7.78 -1.88
CA ASN A 262 23.00 -8.72 -2.90
C ASN A 262 23.80 -8.03 -4.02
N GLY A 263 23.39 -6.83 -4.45
CA GLY A 263 24.16 -6.02 -5.41
C GLY A 263 25.54 -5.64 -4.86
N LEU A 264 25.61 -5.23 -3.59
CA LEU A 264 26.86 -4.92 -2.91
C LEU A 264 27.77 -6.15 -2.79
N LEU A 265 27.23 -7.29 -2.38
CA LEU A 265 27.99 -8.55 -2.30
C LEU A 265 28.49 -9.00 -3.68
N SER A 266 27.66 -8.86 -4.72
CA SER A 266 28.06 -9.14 -6.10
C SER A 266 29.22 -8.24 -6.54
N TYR A 267 29.14 -6.95 -6.23
CA TYR A 267 30.20 -5.97 -6.50
C TYR A 267 31.50 -6.30 -5.76
N ILE A 268 31.43 -6.63 -4.46
CA ILE A 268 32.59 -7.04 -3.67
C ILE A 268 33.23 -8.31 -4.27
N CYS A 269 32.42 -9.31 -4.64
CA CYS A 269 32.91 -10.51 -5.30
C CYS A 269 33.57 -10.18 -6.65
N TYR A 270 32.99 -9.30 -7.45
CA TYR A 270 33.56 -8.90 -8.75
C TYR A 270 34.95 -8.27 -8.61
N ARG A 271 35.18 -7.53 -7.51
CA ARG A 271 36.45 -6.86 -7.18
C ARG A 271 37.41 -7.71 -6.33
N SER A 272 36.97 -8.88 -5.87
CA SER A 272 37.76 -9.77 -5.02
C SER A 272 38.96 -10.39 -5.73
N GLY A 273 39.85 -11.00 -4.95
CA GLY A 273 41.07 -11.65 -5.43
C GLY A 273 42.30 -10.74 -5.38
N THR A 274 43.47 -11.37 -5.41
CA THR A 274 44.78 -10.70 -5.47
C THR A 274 45.23 -10.62 -6.91
N VAL A 275 45.54 -9.42 -7.40
CA VAL A 275 46.10 -9.25 -8.76
C VAL A 275 47.50 -9.87 -8.77
N VAL A 276 47.70 -10.87 -9.63
CA VAL A 276 48.97 -11.59 -9.80
C VAL A 276 49.63 -11.33 -11.15
N LEU A 277 48.88 -10.80 -12.12
CA LEU A 277 49.40 -10.36 -13.41
C LEU A 277 48.56 -9.22 -13.97
N ILE A 278 49.23 -8.20 -14.53
CA ILE A 278 48.65 -7.24 -15.47
C ILE A 278 49.65 -7.11 -16.62
N GLN A 279 49.22 -7.42 -17.84
CA GLN A 279 50.07 -7.28 -19.02
C GLN A 279 49.26 -6.82 -20.23
N SER A 280 49.88 -6.02 -21.08
CA SER A 280 49.29 -5.54 -22.33
C SER A 280 50.10 -6.05 -23.51
N PHE A 281 49.41 -6.43 -24.57
CA PHE A 281 49.97 -6.97 -25.80
C PHE A 281 49.61 -6.10 -26.99
N VAL A 282 50.56 -5.97 -27.91
CA VAL A 282 50.33 -5.30 -29.19
C VAL A 282 49.77 -6.29 -30.22
N PRO A 283 49.05 -5.83 -31.26
CA PRO A 283 48.39 -6.72 -32.22
C PRO A 283 49.32 -7.73 -32.90
N GLN A 284 50.58 -7.37 -33.15
CA GLN A 284 51.55 -8.24 -33.82
C GLN A 284 51.93 -9.46 -32.98
N GLU A 285 52.00 -9.30 -31.66
CA GLU A 285 52.26 -10.40 -30.71
C GLU A 285 51.06 -11.35 -30.66
N LEU A 286 49.86 -10.78 -30.53
CA LEU A 286 48.60 -11.54 -30.47
C LEU A 286 48.35 -12.34 -31.74
N THR A 287 48.71 -11.82 -32.91
CA THR A 287 48.55 -12.53 -34.20
C THR A 287 49.36 -13.83 -34.23
N LYS A 288 50.56 -13.84 -33.66
CA LYS A 288 51.47 -14.99 -33.66
C LYS A 288 51.19 -15.98 -32.51
N GLY A 289 50.45 -15.53 -31.50
CA GLY A 289 50.38 -16.19 -30.21
C GLY A 289 51.55 -15.79 -29.31
N VAL A 290 51.26 -15.38 -28.08
CA VAL A 290 52.24 -14.87 -27.13
C VAL A 290 52.00 -15.44 -25.73
N MET A 291 53.08 -15.67 -24.98
CA MET A 291 53.02 -16.05 -23.57
C MET A 291 53.16 -14.82 -22.68
N THR A 292 52.40 -14.77 -21.58
CA THR A 292 52.60 -13.77 -20.54
C THR A 292 53.91 -13.98 -19.77
N GLU A 293 54.29 -12.97 -18.99
CA GLU A 293 55.16 -13.17 -17.85
C GLU A 293 54.57 -14.22 -16.88
N PRO A 294 55.41 -15.01 -16.19
CA PRO A 294 54.93 -16.02 -15.26
C PRO A 294 54.28 -15.37 -14.04
N PHE A 295 53.14 -15.91 -13.62
CA PHE A 295 52.44 -15.50 -12.41
C PHE A 295 52.26 -16.68 -11.46
N ARG A 296 52.25 -16.38 -10.16
CA ARG A 296 52.13 -17.39 -9.12
C ARG A 296 50.69 -17.56 -8.69
N VAL A 297 50.20 -18.80 -8.74
CA VAL A 297 48.93 -19.21 -8.16
C VAL A 297 49.21 -19.85 -6.81
N VAL A 298 48.59 -19.33 -5.75
CA VAL A 298 48.76 -19.82 -4.37
C VAL A 298 47.49 -20.52 -3.90
N GLY A 299 46.33 -20.13 -4.42
CA GLY A 299 45.04 -20.71 -4.06
C GLY A 299 44.82 -22.12 -4.64
N ASN A 300 45.20 -23.17 -3.90
CA ASN A 300 44.90 -24.57 -4.26
C ASN A 300 43.38 -24.78 -4.46
N GLY A 301 42.96 -25.05 -5.70
CA GLY A 301 41.56 -25.25 -6.08
C GLY A 301 40.66 -24.01 -5.94
N LYS A 302 41.23 -22.83 -5.69
CA LYS A 302 40.48 -21.56 -5.62
C LYS A 302 40.27 -20.98 -7.02
N ILE A 303 39.27 -20.11 -7.14
CA ILE A 303 38.93 -19.49 -8.42
C ILE A 303 40.03 -18.48 -8.77
N THR A 304 40.61 -18.63 -9.96
CA THR A 304 41.41 -17.62 -10.65
C THR A 304 40.50 -16.92 -11.66
N LYS A 305 40.49 -15.60 -11.64
CA LYS A 305 39.75 -14.78 -12.62
C LYS A 305 40.73 -14.23 -13.63
N ILE A 306 40.54 -14.55 -14.90
CA ILE A 306 41.26 -13.95 -16.03
C ILE A 306 40.31 -12.93 -16.65
N SER A 307 40.73 -11.69 -16.77
CA SER A 307 39.93 -10.61 -17.37
C SER A 307 40.71 -10.04 -18.54
N VAL A 308 40.03 -9.89 -19.67
CA VAL A 308 40.60 -9.35 -20.90
C VAL A 308 39.88 -8.06 -21.27
N THR A 309 40.59 -7.08 -21.80
CA THR A 309 40.01 -5.82 -22.25
C THR A 309 40.74 -5.34 -23.49
N ALA A 310 39.99 -4.99 -24.53
CA ALA A 310 40.52 -4.44 -25.78
C ALA A 310 39.81 -3.12 -26.12
N HIS A 311 40.52 -2.22 -26.80
CA HIS A 311 39.95 -0.97 -27.29
C HIS A 311 39.19 -1.20 -28.60
N LEU A 312 38.03 -1.85 -28.50
CA LEU A 312 37.18 -2.14 -29.66
C LEU A 312 36.22 -0.98 -29.92
N ASP A 313 36.07 -0.63 -31.19
CA ASP A 313 35.13 0.38 -31.64
C ASP A 313 34.58 0.02 -33.01
N ASN A 314 33.29 -0.32 -33.06
CA ASN A 314 32.66 -0.98 -34.21
C ASN A 314 33.55 -2.11 -34.74
N ALA A 315 33.96 -3.01 -33.86
CA ALA A 315 34.93 -4.05 -34.12
C ALA A 315 34.73 -5.25 -33.20
N TRP A 316 35.25 -6.40 -33.63
CA TRP A 316 35.24 -7.65 -32.88
C TRP A 316 36.64 -8.24 -32.79
N MET A 317 36.88 -9.01 -31.74
CA MET A 317 38.10 -9.78 -31.49
C MET A 317 37.75 -11.15 -30.94
N SER A 318 38.27 -12.18 -31.61
CA SER A 318 38.24 -13.56 -31.16
C SER A 318 39.59 -13.91 -30.52
N LEU A 319 39.54 -14.56 -29.37
CA LEU A 319 40.67 -14.86 -28.50
C LEU A 319 40.76 -16.36 -28.29
N GLU A 320 41.94 -16.92 -28.48
CA GLU A 320 42.30 -18.26 -28.01
C GLU A 320 43.26 -18.10 -26.83
N THR A 321 42.86 -18.61 -25.67
CA THR A 321 43.62 -18.48 -24.42
C THR A 321 43.88 -19.84 -23.80
N ALA A 322 45.10 -20.07 -23.33
CA ALA A 322 45.44 -21.30 -22.61
C ALA A 322 46.26 -21.01 -21.36
N ILE A 323 45.96 -21.70 -20.27
CA ILE A 323 46.75 -21.66 -19.03
C ILE A 323 47.80 -22.74 -19.11
N VAL A 324 49.06 -22.36 -19.10
CA VAL A 324 50.20 -23.28 -19.26
C VAL A 324 50.99 -23.34 -17.96
N ARG A 325 51.17 -24.55 -17.43
CA ARG A 325 51.98 -24.79 -16.23
C ARG A 325 53.47 -24.74 -16.56
N GLY A 326 54.33 -24.49 -15.58
CA GLY A 326 55.79 -24.36 -15.78
C GLY A 326 56.51 -25.52 -16.48
N ASP A 327 55.90 -26.70 -16.55
CA ASP A 327 56.36 -27.88 -17.31
C ASP A 327 55.92 -27.90 -18.78
N GLY A 328 55.21 -26.87 -19.24
CA GLY A 328 54.72 -26.73 -20.61
C GLY A 328 53.36 -27.36 -20.88
N MET A 329 52.73 -27.99 -19.88
CA MET A 329 51.41 -28.61 -20.05
C MET A 329 50.30 -27.54 -20.03
N ALA A 330 49.45 -27.53 -21.05
CA ALA A 330 48.22 -26.74 -21.04
C ALA A 330 47.21 -27.38 -20.07
N VAL A 331 46.80 -26.61 -19.06
CA VAL A 331 45.87 -27.05 -18.00
C VAL A 331 44.43 -26.73 -18.36
N HIS A 332 44.20 -25.60 -19.01
CA HIS A 332 42.90 -25.20 -19.53
C HIS A 332 43.06 -24.41 -20.82
N MET A 333 42.14 -24.61 -21.78
CA MET A 333 42.03 -23.84 -23.01
C MET A 333 40.63 -23.24 -23.08
N TYR A 334 40.52 -22.01 -23.56
CA TYR A 334 39.28 -21.26 -23.65
C TYR A 334 39.31 -20.31 -24.84
N GLU A 335 38.22 -20.32 -25.59
CA GLU A 335 37.96 -19.37 -26.66
C GLU A 335 37.00 -18.30 -26.14
N ASP A 336 37.35 -17.03 -26.33
CA ASP A 336 36.52 -15.88 -25.96
C ASP A 336 36.27 -14.98 -27.18
N ASN A 337 35.11 -14.35 -27.24
CA ASN A 337 34.79 -13.38 -28.29
C ASN A 337 34.31 -12.10 -27.63
N ILE A 338 35.05 -11.01 -27.85
CA ILE A 338 34.68 -9.67 -27.38
C ILE A 338 34.43 -8.76 -28.58
N GLU A 339 33.38 -7.97 -28.50
CA GLU A 339 32.96 -7.09 -29.59
C GLU A 339 32.24 -5.89 -29.04
N TYR A 340 32.35 -4.74 -29.72
CA TYR A 340 31.65 -3.54 -29.32
C TYR A 340 31.23 -2.75 -30.55
N TYR A 341 29.93 -2.49 -30.67
CA TYR A 341 29.33 -1.73 -31.76
C TYR A 341 28.46 -0.61 -31.22
N HIS A 342 28.39 0.49 -31.95
CA HIS A 342 27.49 1.58 -31.62
C HIS A 342 27.12 2.39 -32.86
N GLY A 343 25.97 3.06 -32.82
CA GLY A 343 25.50 3.85 -33.95
C GLY A 343 24.23 4.64 -33.64
N ARG A 344 23.62 5.17 -34.70
CA ARG A 344 22.34 5.90 -34.63
C ARG A 344 21.37 5.35 -35.65
N SER A 345 20.14 5.06 -35.24
CA SER A 345 19.06 4.59 -36.12
C SER A 345 17.71 5.15 -35.65
N GLY A 346 16.86 5.59 -36.56
CA GLY A 346 15.53 6.14 -36.20
C GLY A 346 15.56 7.39 -35.31
N GLY A 347 16.70 8.08 -35.21
CA GLY A 347 16.90 9.22 -34.30
C GLY A 347 17.51 8.85 -32.96
N GLU A 348 17.52 7.57 -32.58
CA GLU A 348 18.02 7.04 -31.32
C GLU A 348 19.46 6.53 -31.43
N ASN A 349 20.24 6.66 -30.35
CA ASN A 349 21.58 6.11 -30.25
C ASN A 349 21.51 4.70 -29.67
N TRP A 350 22.31 3.77 -30.22
CA TRP A 350 22.40 2.40 -29.73
C TRP A 350 23.85 1.99 -29.52
N SER A 351 24.06 1.01 -28.63
CA SER A 351 25.34 0.34 -28.41
C SER A 351 25.10 -1.13 -28.06
N GLU A 352 25.99 -2.02 -28.51
CA GLU A 352 25.89 -3.47 -28.33
C GLU A 352 27.28 -4.06 -28.02
N GLY A 353 27.28 -5.15 -27.25
CA GLY A 353 28.49 -5.89 -26.91
C GLY A 353 29.27 -5.35 -25.71
N SER A 354 30.48 -5.87 -25.52
CA SER A 354 31.40 -5.54 -24.43
C SER A 354 32.84 -5.51 -24.94
N ARG A 355 33.60 -4.49 -24.53
CA ARG A 355 35.04 -4.38 -24.75
C ARG A 355 35.88 -5.30 -23.86
N SER A 356 35.22 -6.05 -22.98
CA SER A 356 35.87 -6.88 -21.96
C SER A 356 35.20 -8.24 -21.82
N GLY A 357 36.02 -9.26 -21.59
CA GLY A 357 35.62 -10.62 -21.27
C GLY A 357 36.21 -11.05 -19.93
N SER A 358 35.61 -12.07 -19.30
CA SER A 358 36.20 -12.64 -18.08
C SER A 358 35.92 -14.12 -17.95
N LEU A 359 36.95 -14.88 -17.61
CA LEU A 359 36.91 -16.31 -17.36
C LEU A 359 37.15 -16.59 -15.87
N LEU A 360 36.33 -17.45 -15.28
CA LEU A 360 36.49 -17.97 -13.92
C LEU A 360 36.89 -19.44 -14.01
N VAL A 361 38.12 -19.75 -13.60
CA VAL A 361 38.70 -21.09 -13.69
C VAL A 361 39.23 -21.54 -12.32
N LYS A 362 39.16 -22.83 -12.03
CA LYS A 362 39.82 -23.40 -10.84
C LYS A 362 41.12 -24.05 -11.28
N ILE A 363 42.24 -23.55 -10.79
CA ILE A 363 43.55 -24.15 -11.04
C ILE A 363 43.81 -25.15 -9.89
N PRO A 364 44.02 -26.45 -10.19
CA PRO A 364 44.06 -27.48 -9.17
C PRO A 364 45.28 -27.35 -8.25
N ASP A 365 46.46 -27.09 -8.82
CA ASP A 365 47.71 -27.08 -8.06
C ASP A 365 48.24 -25.65 -7.87
N PRO A 366 48.82 -25.32 -6.70
CA PRO A 366 49.60 -24.09 -6.56
C PRO A 366 50.90 -24.19 -7.36
N GLY A 367 51.31 -23.12 -8.02
CA GLY A 367 52.48 -23.16 -8.90
C GLY A 367 52.73 -21.89 -9.70
N LEU A 368 53.70 -21.96 -10.60
CA LEU A 368 53.97 -20.93 -11.61
C LEU A 368 53.27 -21.29 -12.91
N TYR A 369 52.53 -20.32 -13.44
CA TYR A 369 51.73 -20.45 -14.65
C TYR A 369 52.02 -19.29 -15.60
N ARG A 370 51.77 -19.52 -16.89
CA ARG A 370 51.72 -18.49 -17.94
C ARG A 370 50.38 -18.58 -18.66
N LEU A 371 49.91 -17.47 -19.24
CA LEU A 371 48.82 -17.50 -20.19
C LEU A 371 49.41 -17.44 -21.60
N PHE A 372 49.05 -18.41 -22.42
CA PHE A 372 49.11 -18.27 -23.87
C PHE A 372 47.89 -17.48 -24.33
N VAL A 373 48.12 -16.50 -25.21
CA VAL A 373 47.06 -15.68 -25.80
C VAL A 373 47.36 -15.52 -27.29
N GLN A 374 46.39 -15.90 -28.11
CA GLN A 374 46.36 -15.61 -29.54
C GLN A 374 45.04 -14.92 -29.88
N ALA A 375 45.06 -14.02 -30.87
CA ALA A 375 43.87 -13.30 -31.26
C ALA A 375 43.80 -13.05 -32.77
N VAL A 376 42.58 -12.99 -33.28
CA VAL A 376 42.23 -12.37 -34.56
C VAL A 376 41.14 -11.34 -34.35
N SER A 377 41.15 -10.25 -35.11
CA SER A 377 40.16 -9.19 -34.94
C SER A 377 39.93 -8.45 -36.24
N ALA A 378 38.72 -7.93 -36.44
CA ALA A 378 38.42 -7.06 -37.58
C ALA A 378 37.52 -5.89 -37.19
N ASN A 379 37.53 -4.86 -38.04
CA ASN A 379 36.62 -3.72 -37.93
C ASN A 379 35.34 -4.00 -38.74
N GLY A 380 34.25 -3.37 -38.31
CA GLY A 380 32.92 -3.61 -38.85
C GLY A 380 32.49 -5.08 -38.73
N ASN A 381 31.64 -5.51 -39.64
CA ASN A 381 31.06 -6.86 -39.63
C ASN A 381 31.83 -7.83 -40.55
N ALA A 382 33.16 -7.69 -40.64
CA ALA A 382 33.96 -8.57 -41.46
C ALA A 382 33.83 -10.02 -40.95
N SER A 383 33.47 -10.96 -41.83
CA SER A 383 33.20 -12.36 -41.47
C SER A 383 34.45 -13.21 -41.27
N ARG A 384 35.64 -12.69 -41.61
CA ARG A 384 36.92 -13.39 -41.47
C ARG A 384 38.02 -12.40 -41.10
N ALA A 385 38.95 -12.86 -40.26
CA ALA A 385 40.18 -12.16 -39.92
C ALA A 385 41.33 -13.16 -39.88
N THR A 386 42.53 -12.72 -40.27
CA THR A 386 43.76 -13.53 -40.26
C THR A 386 44.83 -12.97 -39.31
N ARG A 387 44.59 -11.79 -38.74
CA ARG A 387 45.49 -11.11 -37.81
C ARG A 387 44.71 -10.31 -36.77
N ALA A 388 45.36 -10.01 -35.65
CA ALA A 388 44.85 -9.00 -34.73
C ALA A 388 45.17 -7.58 -35.26
N LEU A 389 44.23 -6.67 -35.02
CA LEU A 389 44.29 -5.24 -35.33
C LEU A 389 44.28 -4.38 -34.06
N HIS A 390 43.73 -4.92 -32.96
CA HIS A 390 43.59 -4.24 -31.69
C HIS A 390 44.51 -4.88 -30.63
N GLY A 391 45.01 -4.06 -29.70
CA GLY A 391 45.77 -4.55 -28.55
C GLY A 391 44.87 -5.12 -27.47
N LEU A 392 45.45 -5.93 -26.58
CA LEU A 392 44.73 -6.60 -25.51
C LEU A 392 45.42 -6.35 -24.17
N ARG A 393 44.66 -5.99 -23.14
CA ARG A 393 45.10 -5.99 -21.76
C ARG A 393 44.54 -7.22 -21.05
N VAL A 394 45.42 -7.99 -20.41
CA VAL A 394 45.09 -9.16 -19.62
C VAL A 394 45.38 -8.85 -18.14
N GLU A 395 44.42 -9.17 -17.28
CA GLU A 395 44.55 -9.11 -15.83
C GLU A 395 44.19 -10.46 -15.22
N VAL A 396 45.06 -10.99 -14.35
CA VAL A 396 44.83 -12.25 -13.63
C VAL A 396 44.72 -11.97 -12.14
N ARG A 397 43.64 -12.45 -11.53
CA ARG A 397 43.42 -12.41 -10.08
C ARG A 397 43.34 -13.81 -9.50
N ASP A 398 44.22 -14.13 -8.57
CA ASP A 398 44.15 -15.36 -7.78
C ASP A 398 43.19 -15.20 -6.59
N ARG A 399 42.56 -16.29 -6.16
CA ARG A 399 41.59 -16.36 -5.04
C ARG A 399 40.41 -15.40 -5.22
N ALA A 400 39.92 -15.25 -6.44
CA ALA A 400 38.71 -14.51 -6.75
C ALA A 400 37.45 -15.23 -6.22
N LEU A 401 36.34 -14.51 -6.16
CA LEU A 401 35.00 -15.02 -5.82
C LEU A 401 34.06 -14.83 -7.01
N SER A 402 33.09 -15.73 -7.15
CA SER A 402 32.02 -15.58 -8.14
C SER A 402 30.85 -14.78 -7.57
N GLY A 403 30.56 -13.61 -8.14
CA GLY A 403 29.46 -12.73 -7.74
C GLY A 403 28.11 -13.04 -8.40
N GLY A 404 28.06 -14.01 -9.33
CA GLY A 404 26.88 -14.26 -10.17
C GLY A 404 25.64 -14.69 -9.38
N LYS A 405 25.82 -15.51 -8.33
CA LYS A 405 24.71 -15.95 -7.47
C LYS A 405 24.07 -14.79 -6.70
N PHE A 406 24.89 -13.85 -6.22
CA PHE A 406 24.40 -12.64 -5.57
C PHE A 406 23.71 -11.71 -6.57
N ALA A 407 24.23 -11.56 -7.79
CA ALA A 407 23.56 -10.80 -8.84
C ALA A 407 22.17 -11.37 -9.16
N PHE A 408 22.08 -12.70 -9.32
CA PHE A 408 20.81 -13.39 -9.57
C PHE A 408 19.82 -13.22 -8.40
N ALA A 409 20.28 -13.44 -7.15
CA ALA A 409 19.45 -13.24 -5.97
C ALA A 409 18.98 -11.78 -5.84
N GLY A 410 19.83 -10.80 -6.14
CA GLY A 410 19.46 -9.39 -6.19
C GLY A 410 18.39 -9.10 -7.25
N GLY A 411 18.52 -9.70 -8.44
CA GLY A 411 17.50 -9.64 -9.49
C GLY A 411 16.15 -10.21 -9.05
N LEU A 412 16.15 -11.36 -8.36
CA LEU A 412 14.93 -11.94 -7.80
C LEU A 412 14.27 -11.03 -6.75
N CYS A 413 15.07 -10.41 -5.87
CA CYS A 413 14.56 -9.43 -4.91
C CYS A 413 13.94 -8.20 -5.61
N LEU A 414 14.53 -7.71 -6.69
CA LEU A 414 13.93 -6.63 -7.50
C LEU A 414 12.62 -7.06 -8.15
N ALA A 415 12.53 -8.28 -8.67
CA ALA A 415 11.29 -8.82 -9.23
C ALA A 415 10.18 -8.88 -8.17
N ILE A 416 10.49 -9.33 -6.95
CA ILE A 416 9.55 -9.32 -5.81
C ILE A 416 9.11 -7.89 -5.49
N PHE A 417 10.03 -6.93 -5.47
CA PHE A 417 9.70 -5.52 -5.25
C PHE A 417 8.73 -4.99 -6.30
N ILE A 418 9.01 -5.21 -7.59
CA ILE A 418 8.17 -4.76 -8.71
C ILE A 418 6.79 -5.41 -8.65
N LEU A 419 6.72 -6.72 -8.45
CA LEU A 419 5.45 -7.44 -8.33
C LEU A 419 4.63 -6.93 -7.14
N THR A 420 5.28 -6.73 -5.98
CA THR A 420 4.61 -6.20 -4.78
C THR A 420 4.13 -4.77 -4.99
N ALA A 421 4.91 -3.93 -5.68
CA ALA A 421 4.52 -2.56 -6.01
C ALA A 421 3.31 -2.53 -6.97
N PHE A 422 3.29 -3.42 -7.97
CA PHE A 422 2.16 -3.59 -8.87
C PHE A 422 0.90 -4.06 -8.11
N LEU A 423 1.02 -5.08 -7.27
CA LEU A 423 -0.09 -5.55 -6.44
C LEU A 423 -0.59 -4.48 -5.46
N PHE A 424 0.31 -3.66 -4.92
CA PHE A 424 -0.05 -2.54 -4.06
C PHE A 424 -0.81 -1.46 -4.84
N ALA A 425 -0.38 -1.14 -6.06
CA ALA A 425 -1.09 -0.18 -6.92
C ALA A 425 -2.50 -0.70 -7.26
N LYS A 426 -2.61 -1.95 -7.72
CA LYS A 426 -3.91 -2.57 -8.00
C LYS A 426 -4.83 -2.57 -6.77
N TRP A 427 -4.31 -2.97 -5.61
CA TRP A 427 -5.07 -2.95 -4.36
C TRP A 427 -5.63 -1.56 -4.01
N LYS A 428 -4.94 -0.47 -4.38
CA LYS A 428 -5.44 0.90 -4.19
C LYS A 428 -6.57 1.28 -5.15
N GLU A 429 -6.67 0.61 -6.30
CA GLU A 429 -7.66 0.85 -7.36
C GLU A 429 -8.95 0.03 -7.17
N ASP A 430 -8.90 -1.05 -6.37
CA ASP A 430 -10.05 -1.96 -6.09
C ASP A 430 -11.31 -1.28 -5.48
N ASP A 431 -11.33 0.04 -5.23
CA ASP A 431 -12.51 0.79 -4.77
C ASP A 431 -13.20 1.60 -5.90
N GLU A 432 -12.71 1.53 -7.14
CA GLU A 432 -13.28 2.28 -8.30
C GLU A 432 -14.08 1.39 -9.28
N GLU A 433 -14.21 0.09 -9.01
CA GLU A 433 -15.06 -0.87 -9.75
C GLU A 433 -16.23 -1.35 -8.87
#